data_AF-A0AAN9BR74-F1
#
_entry.id   AF-A0AAN9BR74-F1
#
_cell.length_a   1.000
_cell.length_b   1.000
_cell.length_c   1.000
_cell.angle_alpha   90.00
_cell.angle_beta   90.00
_cell.angle_gamma   90.00
#
_symmetry.space_group_name_H-M   'P 1'
#
loop_
_entity.id
_entity.type
_entity.pdbx_description
1 polymer ?
#
loop_
_entity_poly.entity_id
_entity_poly.type
_entity_poly.pdbx_seq_one_letter_code
_entity_poly.pdbx_strand_id
1 'polypeptide(L)' 'MTVEHFLQDCPTHQNLRAETWPADTPMRDKLYGPMESLRRTAAFIRASGVAV' A
#
# COMPACT_ATOMS: atom_id res chain seq x y z
N MET A 1 3.47 -11.55 9.13
CA MET A 1 3.44 -10.48 8.12
C MET A 1 3.24 -9.16 8.84
N THR A 2 4.13 -8.19 8.65
CA THR A 2 3.98 -6.84 9.23
C THR A 2 3.36 -5.89 8.21
N VAL A 3 2.75 -4.79 8.67
CA VAL A 3 2.18 -3.75 7.80
C VAL A 3 3.26 -3.13 6.91
N GLU A 4 4.47 -2.93 7.44
CA GLU A 4 5.63 -2.45 6.68
C GLU A 4 5.96 -3.37 5.51
N HIS A 5 6.19 -4.66 5.81
CA HIS A 5 6.48 -5.64 4.77
C HIS A 5 5.36 -5.67 3.73
N PHE A 6 4.10 -5.70 4.15
CA PHE A 6 2.97 -5.75 3.21
C PHE A 6 2.90 -4.53 2.28
N LEU A 7 3.03 -3.32 2.84
CA LEU A 7 2.88 -2.07 2.09
C LEU A 7 4.13 -1.64 1.32
N GLN A 8 5.34 -2.09 1.71
CA GLN A 8 6.60 -1.66 1.11
C GLN A 8 7.36 -2.79 0.40
N ASP A 9 7.56 -3.94 1.06
CA ASP A 9 8.59 -4.90 0.64
C ASP A 9 8.03 -6.19 0.03
N CYS A 10 6.74 -6.47 0.21
CA CYS A 10 6.14 -7.77 -0.10
C CYS A 10 6.26 -8.07 -1.61
N PRO A 11 7.06 -9.08 -2.02
CA PRO A 11 7.27 -9.37 -3.44
C PRO A 11 5.98 -9.78 -4.14
N THR A 12 5.11 -10.51 -3.43
CA THR A 12 3.81 -10.98 -3.91
C THR A 12 2.92 -9.84 -4.41
N HIS A 13 3.00 -8.66 -3.80
CA HIS A 13 2.16 -7.51 -4.14
C HIS A 13 2.94 -6.40 -4.86
N GLN A 14 4.15 -6.68 -5.35
CA GLN A 14 5.01 -5.67 -5.97
C GLN A 14 4.34 -5.00 -7.18
N ASN A 15 3.73 -5.78 -8.07
CA ASN A 15 3.04 -5.25 -9.25
C ASN A 15 1.87 -4.34 -8.84
N LEU A 16 0.99 -4.84 -7.98
CA LEU A 16 -0.16 -4.08 -7.47
C LEU A 16 0.29 -2.80 -6.72
N ARG A 17 1.42 -2.85 -6.02
CA ARG A 17 2.00 -1.70 -5.34
C ARG A 17 2.49 -0.66 -6.34
N ALA A 18 3.19 -1.08 -7.40
CA ALA A 18 3.66 -0.18 -8.45
C ALA A 18 2.50 0.48 -9.21
N GLU A 19 1.39 -0.23 -9.42
CA GLU A 19 0.17 0.35 -10.00
C GLU A 19 -0.51 1.36 -9.06
N THR A 20 -0.52 1.09 -7.75
CA THR A 20 -1.14 1.97 -6.75
C THR A 20 -0.28 3.21 -6.45
N TRP A 21 1.05 3.01 -6.37
CA TRP A 21 2.05 4.04 -6.08
C TRP A 21 3.13 4.00 -7.17
N PRO A 22 2.92 4.71 -8.29
CA PRO A 22 3.90 4.78 -9.37
C PRO A 22 5.16 5.59 -8.98
N ALA A 23 5.05 6.44 -7.95
CA ALA A 23 6.17 7.13 -7.34
C ALA A 23 6.49 6.50 -5.97
N ASP A 24 7.77 6.51 -5.61
CA ASP A 24 8.20 6.05 -4.29
C ASP A 24 7.44 6.83 -3.21
N THR A 25 6.58 6.12 -2.48
CA THR A 25 5.69 6.70 -1.48
C THR A 25 6.10 6.16 -0.12
N PRO A 26 6.50 7.02 0.84
CA PRO A 26 6.97 6.56 2.13
C PRO A 26 5.84 5.93 2.94
N MET A 27 6.19 5.03 3.85
CA MET A 27 5.22 4.29 4.68
C MET A 27 4.34 5.25 5.49
N ARG A 28 4.92 6.36 5.96
CA ARG A 28 4.20 7.40 6.69
C ARG A 28 3.04 7.99 5.88
N ASP A 29 3.22 8.24 4.58
CA ASP A 29 2.15 8.77 3.73
C ASP A 29 1.10 7.72 3.41
N LYS A 30 1.49 6.44 3.27
CA LYS A 30 0.55 5.34 3.09
C LYS A 30 -0.38 5.17 4.29
N LEU A 31 0.10 5.42 5.51
CA LEU A 31 -0.66 5.18 6.74
C LEU A 31 -1.30 6.43 7.36
N TYR A 32 -0.64 7.59 7.22
CA TYR A 32 -1.00 8.83 7.91
C TYR A 32 -0.97 10.05 6.98
N GLY A 33 -0.84 9.82 5.67
CA GLY A 33 -0.86 10.88 4.68
C GLY A 33 -2.25 11.50 4.51
N PRO A 34 -2.40 12.38 3.50
CA PRO A 34 -3.69 12.97 3.18
C PRO A 34 -4.73 11.91 2.77
N MET A 35 -6.00 12.28 2.79
CA MET A 35 -7.12 11.38 2.49
C MET A 35 -6.95 10.60 1.17
N GLU A 36 -6.37 11.24 0.15
CA GLU A 36 -6.08 10.59 -1.13
C GLU A 36 -5.05 9.46 -1.01
N SER A 37 -4.01 9.64 -0.19
CA SER A 37 -3.04 8.59 0.11
C SER A 37 -3.69 7.43 0.87
N LEU A 38 -4.54 7.74 1.86
CA LEU A 38 -5.27 6.72 2.62
C LEU A 38 -6.26 5.94 1.74
N ARG A 39 -6.93 6.62 0.80
CA ARG A 39 -7.81 5.99 -0.20
C ARG A 39 -7.05 5.02 -1.09
N ARG A 40 -5.84 5.38 -1.53
CA ARG A 40 -4.96 4.48 -2.30
C ARG A 40 -4.56 3.26 -1.47
N THR A 41 -4.16 3.47 -0.22
CA THR A 41 -3.82 2.36 0.70
C THR A 41 -5.01 1.42 0.91
N ALA A 42 -6.21 1.95 1.12
CA ALA A 42 -7.42 1.14 1.25
C ALA A 42 -7.76 0.39 -0.05
N ALA A 43 -7.58 1.00 -1.22
CA ALA A 43 -7.76 0.35 -2.51
C ALA A 43 -6.77 -0.80 -2.72
N PHE A 44 -5.51 -0.60 -2.33
CA PHE A 44 -4.46 -1.62 -2.35
C PHE A 44 -4.81 -2.81 -1.44
N ILE A 45 -5.20 -2.55 -0.19
CA ILE A 45 -5.61 -3.60 0.77
C ILE A 45 -6.82 -4.38 0.23
N ARG A 46 -7.79 -3.70 -0.38
CA ARG A 46 -8.94 -4.37 -0.98
C ARG A 46 -8.55 -5.23 -2.17
N ALA A 47 -7.67 -4.74 -3.04
CA ALA A 47 -7.22 -5.45 -4.23
C ALA A 47 -6.26 -6.62 -3.91
N SER A 48 -5.51 -6.54 -2.81
CA SER A 48 -4.64 -7.63 -2.35
C SER A 48 -5.42 -8.81 -1.75
N GLY A 49 -6.71 -8.64 -1.47
CA GLY A 49 -7.54 -9.67 -0.83
C GLY A 49 -7.15 -9.94 0.63
N VAL A 50 -6.32 -9.07 1.22
CA VAL A 50 -5.92 -9.18 2.62
C VAL A 50 -7.03 -8.57 3.47
N ALA A 51 -7.71 -9.41 4.26
CA ALA A 51 -8.60 -8.93 5.30
C ALA A 51 -7.76 -8.35 6.45
N VAL A 52 -7.96 -7.07 6.74
CA VAL A 52 -7.40 -6.36 7.90
C VAL A 52 -8.48 -6.21 8.96
#